data_AF-A0AAW7IGC4-F1
#
_entry.id   AF-A0AAW7IGC4-F1
#
_cell.length_a   1.000
_cell.length_b   1.000
_cell.length_c   1.000
_cell.angle_alpha   90.00
_cell.angle_beta   90.00
_cell.angle_gamma   90.00
#
_symmetry.space_group_name_H-M   'P 1'
#
loop_
_entity.id
_entity.type
_entity.pdbx_description
1 polymer ?
#
loop_
_entity_poly.entity_id
_entity_poly.type
_entity_poly.pdbx_seq_one_letter_code
_entity_poly.pdbx_strand_id
1 'polypeptide(L)'
;MYALPILIAPAAPSSEQVAASQQQATFNGTFRRDLKESDRLHWGEGQVSIGPDAISLMGKLAPGPDYQLYLSPEFVETEADFARLKSRMVLVGPVKTFDNFIVPLPANIDPARYDSVIVWCETFGQFITAARYRQ
;
A
#
# COMPACT_ATOMS: atom_id res chain seq x y z
N MET A 1 -16.10 -14.91 9.41
CA MET A 1 -15.28 -14.72 8.19
C MET A 1 -15.89 -13.59 7.38
N TYR A 2 -15.17 -12.49 7.19
CA TYR A 2 -15.62 -11.38 6.33
C TYR A 2 -15.14 -11.65 4.90
N ALA A 3 -15.87 -12.47 4.15
CA ALA A 3 -15.56 -12.77 2.74
C ALA A 3 -16.03 -11.65 1.78
N LEU A 4 -16.76 -10.65 2.30
CA LEU A 4 -17.38 -9.60 1.49
C LEU A 4 -16.39 -8.82 0.61
N PRO A 5 -15.19 -8.41 1.09
CA PRO A 5 -14.26 -7.63 0.28
C PRO A 5 -13.86 -8.34 -1.03
N ILE A 6 -13.76 -9.67 -1.02
CA ILE A 6 -13.39 -10.45 -2.22
C ILE A 6 -14.53 -10.47 -3.23
N LEU A 7 -15.78 -10.59 -2.78
CA LEU A 7 -16.95 -10.73 -3.65
C LEU A 7 -17.29 -9.44 -4.41
N ILE A 8 -16.88 -8.28 -3.90
CA ILE A 8 -17.16 -6.97 -4.49
C ILE A 8 -15.93 -6.28 -5.06
N ALA A 9 -14.74 -6.89 -4.94
CA ALA A 9 -13.52 -6.33 -5.50
C ALA A 9 -13.62 -6.29 -7.04
N PRO A 10 -13.16 -5.22 -7.69
CA PRO A 10 -13.00 -5.22 -9.13
C PRO A 10 -11.95 -6.26 -9.56
N ALA A 11 -11.93 -6.58 -10.85
CA ALA A 11 -10.85 -7.39 -11.43
C ALA A 11 -9.50 -6.74 -11.15
N ALA A 12 -8.55 -7.55 -10.69
CA ALA A 12 -7.21 -7.07 -10.37
C ALA A 12 -6.37 -6.86 -11.64
N PRO A 13 -5.41 -5.92 -11.62
CA PRO A 13 -4.53 -5.71 -12.77
C PRO A 13 -3.68 -6.96 -13.03
N SER A 14 -3.48 -7.27 -14.31
CA SER A 14 -2.63 -8.39 -14.71
C SER A 14 -1.16 -8.14 -14.36
N SER A 15 -0.37 -9.20 -14.26
CA SER A 15 1.07 -9.07 -14.01
C SER A 15 1.76 -8.25 -15.10
N GLU A 16 1.32 -8.32 -16.36
CA GLU A 16 1.87 -7.50 -17.45
C GLU A 16 1.55 -6.00 -17.25
N GLN A 17 0.32 -5.67 -16.82
CA GLN A 17 -0.05 -4.28 -16.53
C GLN A 17 0.76 -3.72 -15.36
N VAL A 18 0.95 -4.51 -14.31
CA VAL A 18 1.77 -4.13 -13.14
C VAL A 18 3.23 -3.96 -13.58
N ALA A 19 3.80 -4.91 -14.32
CA ALA A 19 5.17 -4.82 -14.80
C ALA A 19 5.41 -3.58 -15.67
N ALA A 20 4.46 -3.23 -16.55
CA ALA A 20 4.54 -2.01 -17.35
C ALA A 20 4.54 -0.73 -16.47
N SER A 21 3.72 -0.69 -15.42
CA SER A 21 3.75 0.40 -14.43
C SER A 21 5.07 0.46 -13.67
N GLN A 22 5.60 -0.70 -13.23
CA GLN A 22 6.86 -0.78 -12.47
C GLN A 22 8.09 -0.34 -13.28
N GLN A 23 8.07 -0.50 -14.61
CA GLN A 23 9.15 -0.01 -15.49
C GLN A 23 9.31 1.52 -15.45
N GLN A 24 8.26 2.26 -15.10
CA GLN A 24 8.28 3.71 -14.98
C GLN A 24 8.64 4.17 -13.55
N ALA A 25 8.82 3.24 -12.62
CA ALA A 25 9.05 3.57 -11.22
C ALA A 25 10.43 4.16 -10.97
N THR A 26 10.48 5.17 -10.11
CA THR A 26 11.74 5.78 -9.65
C THR A 26 12.19 5.22 -8.32
N PHE A 27 11.25 4.75 -7.49
CA PHE A 27 11.55 4.11 -6.21
C PHE A 27 10.94 2.73 -6.11
N ASN A 28 11.55 1.89 -5.27
CA ASN A 28 11.11 0.54 -5.01
C ASN A 28 11.22 0.22 -3.53
N GLY A 29 10.28 -0.56 -3.03
CA GLY A 29 10.29 -1.14 -1.70
C GLY A 29 9.71 -2.55 -1.74
N THR A 30 9.71 -3.21 -0.59
CA THR A 30 9.16 -4.57 -0.45
C THR A 30 8.23 -4.62 0.74
N PHE A 31 6.96 -4.92 0.49
CA PHE A 31 6.04 -5.31 1.55
C PHE A 31 6.41 -6.69 2.06
N ARG A 32 6.37 -6.86 3.38
CA ARG A 32 6.64 -8.14 4.04
C ARG A 32 5.48 -8.51 4.96
N ARG A 33 5.24 -9.81 5.11
CA ARG A 33 4.17 -10.33 5.97
C ARG A 33 4.51 -10.31 7.46
N ASP A 34 5.78 -10.17 7.81
CA ASP A 34 6.33 -10.34 9.15
C ASP A 34 6.72 -9.00 9.80
N LEU A 35 5.94 -7.95 9.54
CA LEU A 35 6.07 -6.68 10.26
C LEU A 35 5.46 -6.81 11.65
N LYS A 36 5.86 -5.92 12.56
CA LYS A 36 5.60 -6.03 14.01
C LYS A 36 4.13 -6.29 14.38
N GLU A 37 3.17 -5.62 13.74
CA GLU A 37 1.73 -5.82 13.96
C GLU A 37 1.00 -6.46 12.77
N SER A 38 1.73 -7.10 11.86
CA SER A 38 1.09 -7.97 10.87
C SER A 38 0.64 -9.28 11.51
N ASP A 39 -0.52 -9.79 11.08
CA ASP A 39 -1.09 -11.05 11.56
C ASP A 39 -1.66 -11.89 10.41
N ARG A 40 -2.42 -12.95 10.73
CA ARG A 40 -2.99 -13.86 9.72
C ARG A 40 -4.08 -13.21 8.85
N LEU A 41 -4.70 -12.14 9.33
CA LEU A 41 -5.79 -11.38 8.72
C LEU A 41 -5.34 -10.02 8.18
N HIS A 42 -4.24 -9.46 8.69
CA HIS A 42 -3.73 -8.14 8.30
C HIS A 42 -2.26 -8.26 7.86
N TRP A 43 -2.06 -8.42 6.56
CA TRP A 43 -0.73 -8.58 5.98
C TRP A 43 -0.70 -8.11 4.53
N GLY A 44 0.50 -7.86 4.04
CA GLY A 44 0.77 -7.64 2.63
C GLY A 44 2.19 -8.05 2.28
N GLU A 45 2.41 -8.48 1.06
CA GLU A 45 3.72 -8.90 0.57
C GLU A 45 3.91 -8.62 -0.92
N GLY A 46 5.17 -8.44 -1.31
CA GLY A 46 5.57 -8.28 -2.71
C GLY A 46 6.29 -6.97 -2.97
N GLN A 47 6.68 -6.79 -4.23
CA GLN A 47 7.41 -5.61 -4.66
C GLN A 47 6.45 -4.45 -4.90
N VAL A 48 6.65 -3.36 -4.16
CA VAL A 48 5.95 -2.11 -4.36
C VAL A 48 6.86 -1.12 -5.07
N SER A 49 6.35 -0.49 -6.12
CA SER A 49 7.11 0.45 -6.94
C SER A 49 6.36 1.77 -7.04
N ILE A 50 7.08 2.86 -6.91
CA ILE A 50 6.56 4.23 -6.89
C ILE A 50 7.07 4.93 -8.14
N GLY A 51 6.17 5.19 -9.09
CA GLY A 51 6.44 5.96 -10.29
C GLY A 51 5.82 7.35 -10.26
N PRO A 52 6.02 8.13 -11.34
CA PRO A 52 5.50 9.49 -11.43
C PRO A 52 3.96 9.54 -11.47
N ASP A 53 3.32 8.54 -12.07
CA ASP A 53 1.87 8.53 -12.31
C ASP A 53 1.11 7.53 -11.45
N ALA A 54 1.80 6.55 -10.84
CA ALA A 54 1.16 5.48 -10.08
C ALA A 54 2.10 4.81 -9.08
N ILE A 55 1.50 4.21 -8.06
CA ILE A 55 2.13 3.24 -7.16
C ILE A 55 1.54 1.87 -7.46
N SER A 56 2.39 0.88 -7.70
CA SER A 56 1.97 -0.47 -8.07
C SER A 56 2.58 -1.52 -7.15
N LEU A 57 1.82 -2.60 -6.94
CA LEU A 57 2.24 -3.79 -6.21
C LEU A 57 2.17 -5.00 -7.13
N MET A 58 3.31 -5.68 -7.29
CA MET A 58 3.38 -7.07 -7.74
C MET A 58 3.43 -7.96 -6.49
N GLY A 59 2.29 -8.51 -6.08
CA GLY A 59 2.17 -9.13 -4.77
C GLY A 59 0.74 -9.37 -4.31
N LYS A 60 0.56 -9.55 -3.00
CA LYS A 60 -0.74 -9.85 -2.40
C LYS A 60 -0.95 -9.10 -1.10
N LEU A 61 -2.21 -8.79 -0.83
CA LEU A 61 -2.69 -8.26 0.44
C LEU A 61 -3.72 -9.21 1.03
N ALA A 62 -3.81 -9.24 2.35
CA ALA A 62 -4.97 -9.80 3.01
C ALA A 62 -6.22 -9.00 2.61
N PRO A 63 -7.35 -9.62 2.23
CA PRO A 63 -8.55 -8.87 1.87
C PRO A 63 -9.16 -8.15 3.07
N GLY A 64 -9.52 -6.89 2.90
CA GLY A 64 -10.19 -6.10 3.93
C GLY A 64 -10.96 -4.92 3.35
N PRO A 65 -11.88 -4.32 4.11
CA PRO A 65 -12.63 -3.16 3.63
C PRO A 65 -11.75 -1.91 3.68
N ASP A 66 -12.03 -0.97 2.77
CA ASP A 66 -11.57 0.41 2.88
C ASP A 66 -10.06 0.56 3.11
N TYR A 67 -9.28 -0.16 2.30
CA TYR A 67 -7.83 0.00 2.28
C TYR A 67 -7.46 1.28 1.57
N GLN A 68 -6.58 2.03 2.21
CA GLN A 68 -6.04 3.29 1.74
C GLN A 68 -4.52 3.21 1.69
N LEU A 69 -3.95 3.77 0.63
CA LEU A 69 -2.52 3.85 0.42
C LEU A 69 -2.02 5.22 0.88
N TYR A 70 -1.03 5.22 1.76
CA TYR A 70 -0.41 6.43 2.30
C TYR A 70 1.07 6.48 1.95
N LEU A 71 1.59 7.70 1.75
CA LEU A 71 3.03 7.97 1.82
C LEU A 71 3.35 8.64 3.16
N SER A 72 4.42 8.18 3.82
CA SER A 72 4.83 8.63 5.14
C SER A 72 6.30 9.04 5.17
N PRO A 73 6.64 10.13 5.88
CA PRO A 73 8.03 10.58 6.03
C PRO A 73 8.84 9.66 6.97
N GLU A 74 8.19 8.75 7.68
CA GLU A 74 8.83 7.79 8.59
C GLU A 74 8.21 6.41 8.39
N PHE A 75 9.02 5.37 8.51
CA PHE A 75 8.52 4.00 8.46
C PHE A 75 7.71 3.65 9.71
N VAL A 76 6.60 2.95 9.52
CA VAL A 76 5.71 2.50 10.59
C VAL A 76 5.45 1.01 10.48
N GLU A 77 5.32 0.35 11.62
CA GLU A 77 4.98 -1.08 11.71
C GLU A 77 3.87 -1.35 12.75
N THR A 78 3.32 -0.29 13.36
CA THR A 78 2.29 -0.38 14.38
C THR A 78 1.16 0.61 14.14
N GLU A 79 -0.03 0.30 14.64
CA GLU A 79 -1.20 1.18 14.65
C GLU A 79 -0.91 2.47 15.44
N ALA A 80 -0.18 2.35 16.55
CA ALA A 80 0.22 3.49 17.36
C ALA A 80 1.15 4.44 16.59
N ASP A 81 2.12 3.91 15.85
CA ASP A 81 3.00 4.71 14.99
C ASP A 81 2.23 5.36 13.85
N PHE A 82 1.31 4.61 13.22
CA PHE A 82 0.44 5.17 12.19
C PHE A 82 -0.37 6.35 12.74
N ALA A 83 -1.07 6.17 13.86
CA ALA A 83 -1.87 7.23 14.49
C ALA A 83 -1.03 8.46 14.84
N ARG A 84 0.18 8.26 15.38
CA ARG A 84 1.13 9.34 15.70
C ARG A 84 1.58 10.12 14.46
N LEU A 85 1.78 9.44 13.34
CA LEU A 85 2.35 10.02 12.12
C LEU A 85 1.31 10.44 11.08
N LYS A 86 0.04 10.03 11.19
CA LYS A 86 -1.01 10.22 10.18
C LYS A 86 -1.12 11.66 9.68
N SER A 87 -0.99 12.65 10.57
CA SER A 87 -1.07 14.08 10.22
C SER A 87 0.08 14.57 9.34
N ARG A 88 1.18 13.82 9.26
CA ARG A 88 2.36 14.09 8.42
C ARG A 88 2.40 13.22 7.16
N MET A 89 1.48 12.26 7.05
CA MET A 89 1.33 11.41 5.87
C MET A 89 0.47 12.10 4.82
N VAL A 90 0.51 11.59 3.60
CA VAL A 90 -0.44 11.97 2.56
C VAL A 90 -1.18 10.76 2.06
N LEU A 91 -2.50 10.89 1.95
CA LEU A 91 -3.37 9.89 1.33
C LEU A 91 -3.17 9.94 -0.19
N VAL A 92 -2.79 8.81 -0.78
CA VAL A 92 -2.67 8.66 -2.24
C VAL A 92 -4.02 8.27 -2.82
N GLY A 93 -4.65 7.24 -2.24
CA GLY A 93 -5.95 6.78 -2.70
C GLY A 93 -6.30 5.35 -2.25
N PRO A 94 -7.48 4.86 -2.64
CA PRO A 94 -7.98 3.56 -2.21
C PRO A 94 -7.28 2.41 -2.93
N VAL A 95 -7.01 1.34 -2.18
CA VAL A 95 -6.59 0.03 -2.71
C VAL A 95 -7.82 -0.87 -2.77
N LYS A 96 -8.22 -1.29 -3.97
CA LYS A 96 -9.46 -2.05 -4.19
C LYS A 96 -9.23 -3.51 -4.58
N THR A 97 -7.99 -3.89 -4.84
CA THR A 97 -7.59 -5.21 -5.33
C THR A 97 -6.56 -5.80 -4.38
N PHE A 98 -6.62 -7.11 -4.18
CA PHE A 98 -5.80 -7.81 -3.17
C PHE A 98 -4.78 -8.78 -3.77
N ASP A 99 -4.91 -9.11 -5.07
CA ASP A 99 -3.87 -9.75 -5.87
C ASP A 99 -3.35 -8.70 -6.85
N ASN A 100 -2.19 -8.11 -6.56
CA ASN A 100 -1.68 -6.89 -7.21
C ASN A 100 -2.56 -5.65 -7.04
N PHE A 101 -1.96 -4.48 -7.22
CA PHE A 101 -2.71 -3.23 -7.41
C PHE A 101 -1.93 -2.24 -8.27
N ILE A 102 -2.67 -1.28 -8.82
CA ILE A 102 -2.13 -0.03 -9.38
C ILE A 102 -3.01 1.09 -8.83
N VAL A 103 -2.43 2.00 -8.06
CA VAL A 103 -3.10 3.19 -7.51
C VAL A 103 -2.52 4.42 -8.20
N PRO A 104 -3.32 5.22 -8.92
CA PRO A 104 -2.85 6.47 -9.51
C PRO A 104 -2.27 7.40 -8.44
N LEU A 105 -1.13 8.02 -8.73
CA LEU A 105 -0.50 9.02 -7.88
C LEU A 105 -1.02 10.39 -8.29
N PRO A 106 -1.73 11.12 -7.41
CA PRO A 106 -2.15 12.48 -7.70
C PRO A 106 -0.95 13.39 -8.04
N ALA A 107 -1.07 14.21 -9.08
CA ALA A 107 0.02 15.07 -9.58
C ALA A 107 0.54 16.11 -8.56
N ASN A 108 -0.22 16.39 -7.49
CA ASN A 108 0.19 17.28 -6.41
C ASN A 108 1.01 16.58 -5.30
N ILE A 109 1.20 15.26 -5.38
CA ILE A 109 1.98 14.47 -4.42
C ILE A 109 3.36 14.19 -5.01
N ASP A 110 4.39 14.72 -4.37
CA ASP A 110 5.77 14.39 -4.68
C ASP A 110 6.25 13.23 -3.78
N PRO A 111 6.49 12.02 -4.32
CA PRO A 111 6.93 10.87 -3.53
C PRO A 111 8.36 11.06 -3.00
N ALA A 112 9.17 11.95 -3.57
CA ALA A 112 10.51 12.28 -3.07
C ALA A 112 10.48 13.14 -1.78
N ARG A 113 9.30 13.38 -1.20
CA ARG A 113 9.15 14.01 0.13
C ARG A 113 8.88 13.01 1.26
N TYR A 114 8.79 11.73 0.94
CA TYR A 114 8.42 10.67 1.88
C TYR A 114 9.39 9.48 1.78
N ASP A 115 9.41 8.65 2.82
CA ASP A 115 10.40 7.58 2.96
C ASP A 115 9.76 6.19 2.84
N SER A 116 8.46 6.11 3.11
CA SER A 116 7.73 4.85 3.16
C SER A 116 6.33 4.94 2.57
N VAL A 117 5.84 3.79 2.12
CA VAL A 117 4.49 3.56 1.62
C VAL A 117 3.80 2.57 2.54
N ILE A 118 2.53 2.82 2.86
CA ILE A 118 1.76 2.08 3.87
C ILE A 118 0.37 1.76 3.31
N VAL A 119 -0.10 0.54 3.54
CA VAL A 119 -1.50 0.17 3.34
C VAL A 119 -2.18 0.13 4.71
N TRP A 120 -3.27 0.88 4.84
CA TRP A 120 -4.03 1.04 6.08
C TRP A 120 -5.52 0.80 5.84
N CYS A 121 -6.19 0.09 6.75
CA CYS A 121 -7.64 -0.02 6.74
C CYS A 121 -8.27 1.11 7.57
N GLU A 122 -8.93 2.08 6.93
CA GLU A 122 -9.54 3.21 7.64
C GLU A 122 -10.76 2.78 8.47
N THR A 123 -11.58 1.89 7.96
CA THR A 123 -12.81 1.44 8.63
C THR A 123 -12.54 0.75 9.97
N PHE A 124 -11.46 -0.03 10.08
CA PHE A 124 -11.13 -0.78 11.30
C PHE A 124 -9.92 -0.25 12.07
N GLY A 125 -9.23 0.75 11.53
CA GLY A 125 -8.01 1.26 12.11
C GLY A 125 -6.92 0.20 12.23
N GLN A 126 -6.72 -0.60 11.17
CA GLN A 126 -5.80 -1.74 11.16
C GLN A 126 -4.62 -1.51 10.23
N PHE A 127 -3.42 -1.84 10.72
CA PHE A 127 -2.19 -1.84 9.93
C PHE A 127 -2.13 -3.07 9.02
N ILE A 128 -1.93 -2.89 7.71
CA ILE A 128 -1.87 -4.02 6.76
C ILE A 128 -0.42 -4.36 6.40
N THR A 129 0.33 -3.38 5.88
CA THR A 129 1.75 -3.54 5.56
C THR A 129 2.40 -2.17 5.28
N ALA A 130 3.72 -2.12 5.31
CA ALA A 130 4.50 -0.95 4.92
C ALA A 130 5.85 -1.35 4.30
N ALA A 131 6.42 -0.44 3.51
CA ALA A 131 7.76 -0.58 2.96
C ALA A 131 8.48 0.76 2.97
N ARG A 132 9.76 0.77 3.37
CA ARG A 132 10.67 1.88 3.03
C ARG A 132 11.04 1.78 1.56
N TYR A 133 11.04 2.90 0.85
CA TYR A 133 11.49 3.00 -0.53
C TYR A 133 12.55 4.09 -0.75
N ARG A 134 12.83 4.91 0.27
CA ARG A 134 13.93 5.88 0.32
C ARG A 134 14.71 5.78 1.63
N GLN A 135 15.96 6.22 1.58
CA GLN A 135 16.92 6.30 2.68
C GLN A 135 17.44 7.73 2.79
#